data_AF-A0AAD7BTW0-F1
#
_entry.id   AF-A0AAD7BTW0-F1
#
_cell.length_a   1.000
_cell.length_b   1.000
_cell.length_c   1.000
_cell.angle_alpha   90.00
_cell.angle_beta   90.00
_cell.angle_gamma   90.00
#
_symmetry.space_group_name_H-M   'P 1'
#
loop_
_entity.id
_entity.type
_entity.pdbx_description
1 polymer ?
#
loop_
_entity_poly.entity_id
_entity_poly.type
_entity_poly.pdbx_seq_one_letter_code
_entity_poly.pdbx_strand_id
1 'polypeptide(L)'
;PSVVWAGYSSLILVASAHLRAWTVQVSTEPTTRIFPRRWIDATGSKVMDQWNAAARAVMGLLVFHPGVTQAQLRWRLRSVYDRQEVNEILRYLCDAGFVSVRGEGLLPANDEEEGRLSLFVGSRHWYQA
;
A
#
# COMPACT_ATOMS: atom_id res chain seq x y z
N PRO A 1 17.55 -6.64 1.74
CA PRO A 1 17.43 -5.26 2.28
C PRO A 1 17.99 -5.17 3.72
N SER A 2 18.66 -4.08 4.08
CA SER A 2 19.19 -3.86 5.44
C SER A 2 18.12 -3.37 6.44
N VAL A 3 17.08 -2.74 5.91
CA VAL A 3 15.93 -2.20 6.65
C VAL A 3 14.63 -2.47 5.90
N VAL A 4 13.52 -2.51 6.62
CA VAL A 4 12.16 -2.64 6.10
C VAL A 4 11.21 -1.65 6.76
N TRP A 5 10.19 -1.22 6.02
CA TRP A 5 9.07 -0.47 6.57
C TRP A 5 8.07 -1.42 7.24
N ALA A 6 7.66 -1.08 8.46
CA ALA A 6 6.70 -1.83 9.25
C ALA A 6 5.77 -0.88 10.01
N GLY A 7 4.91 -1.45 10.85
CA GLY A 7 3.94 -0.71 11.67
C GLY A 7 2.63 -0.43 10.93
N TYR A 8 1.53 -0.78 11.59
CA TYR A 8 0.17 -0.63 11.06
C TYR A 8 -0.47 0.71 11.48
N SER A 9 -0.18 1.17 12.70
CA SER A 9 -0.66 2.45 13.23
C SER A 9 0.20 3.62 12.79
N SER A 10 1.52 3.44 12.79
CA SER A 10 2.52 4.42 12.35
C SER A 10 3.56 3.74 11.48
N LEU A 11 4.14 4.49 10.54
CA LEU A 11 5.21 3.99 9.68
C LEU A 11 6.53 4.01 10.47
N ILE A 12 7.10 2.83 10.71
CA ILE A 12 8.39 2.69 11.40
C ILE A 12 9.40 1.96 10.52
N LEU A 13 10.66 2.34 10.63
CA LEU A 13 11.76 1.67 9.95
C LEU A 13 12.39 0.64 10.90
N VAL A 14 12.45 -0.61 10.47
CA VAL A 14 12.94 -1.73 11.28
C VAL A 14 14.14 -2.35 10.59
N ALA A 15 15.23 -2.57 11.33
CA ALA A 15 16.38 -3.30 10.81
C ALA A 15 15.98 -4.75 10.49
N SER A 16 16.43 -5.28 9.36
CA SER A 16 16.03 -6.61 8.88
C SER A 16 16.37 -7.74 9.86
N ALA A 17 17.34 -7.54 10.75
CA ALA A 17 17.65 -8.45 11.85
C ALA A 17 16.44 -8.71 12.79
N HIS A 18 15.47 -7.79 12.85
CA HIS A 18 14.27 -7.88 13.70
C HIS A 18 12.99 -8.24 12.91
N LEU A 19 13.11 -8.59 11.63
CA LEU A 19 11.98 -8.83 10.72
C LEU A 19 11.09 -10.00 11.13
N ARG A 20 11.62 -10.96 11.91
CA ARG A 20 10.88 -12.12 12.41
C ARG A 20 9.63 -11.73 13.21
N ALA A 21 9.67 -10.63 13.98
CA ALA A 21 8.54 -10.16 14.77
C ALA A 21 7.41 -9.54 13.93
N TRP A 22 7.71 -9.18 12.68
CA TRP A 22 6.80 -8.48 11.76
C TRP A 22 6.26 -9.38 10.64
N THR A 23 6.66 -10.65 10.62
CA THR A 23 6.37 -11.57 9.54
C THR A 23 5.83 -12.90 10.04
N VAL A 24 5.04 -13.55 9.19
CA VAL A 24 4.49 -14.88 9.44
C VAL A 24 5.20 -15.87 8.55
N GLN A 25 5.50 -17.05 9.09
CA GLN A 25 6.10 -18.15 8.34
C GLN A 25 5.00 -18.94 7.62
N VAL A 26 5.10 -19.04 6.30
CA VAL A 26 4.11 -19.73 5.44
C VAL A 26 4.67 -21.01 4.82
N SER A 27 5.99 -21.21 4.87
CA SER A 27 6.62 -22.48 4.54
C SER A 27 7.81 -22.74 5.46
N THR A 28 8.02 -23.99 5.84
CA THR A 28 9.21 -24.47 6.56
C THR A 28 10.35 -24.81 5.61
N GLU A 29 10.02 -25.32 4.42
CA GLU A 29 10.97 -25.84 3.43
C GLU A 29 10.57 -25.40 2.00
N PRO A 30 11.27 -24.39 1.43
CA PRO A 30 12.24 -23.52 2.07
C PRO A 30 11.57 -22.62 3.13
N THR A 31 12.29 -22.25 4.19
CA THR A 31 11.75 -21.36 5.22
C THR A 31 11.37 -20.02 4.59
N THR A 32 10.06 -19.78 4.48
CA THR A 32 9.51 -18.62 3.79
C THR A 32 8.69 -17.80 4.77
N ARG A 33 9.02 -16.52 4.86
CA ARG A 33 8.32 -15.54 5.71
C ARG A 33 7.78 -14.40 4.87
N ILE A 34 6.58 -13.95 5.20
CA ILE A 34 5.88 -12.88 4.51
C ILE A 34 5.34 -11.85 5.51
N PHE A 35 5.13 -10.63 5.05
CA PHE A 35 4.33 -9.67 5.81
C PHE A 35 2.85 -10.06 5.72
N PRO A 36 2.12 -10.08 6.85
CA PRO A 36 0.67 -10.26 6.81
C PRO A 36 0.03 -9.20 5.92
N ARG A 37 -0.70 -9.65 4.90
CA ARG A 37 -1.47 -8.81 3.98
C ARG A 37 -2.75 -9.53 3.67
N ARG A 38 -3.84 -8.79 3.55
CA ARG A 38 -5.14 -9.37 3.22
C ARG A 38 -5.15 -10.14 1.89
N TRP A 39 -4.42 -9.65 0.90
CA TRP A 39 -4.26 -10.31 -0.40
C TRP A 39 -3.21 -11.41 -0.41
N ILE A 40 -2.79 -11.95 0.73
CA ILE A 40 -1.91 -13.12 0.79
C ILE A 40 -2.59 -14.22 1.58
N ASP A 41 -2.69 -15.41 0.98
CA ASP A 41 -3.30 -16.57 1.62
C ASP A 41 -2.32 -17.33 2.55
N ALA A 42 -2.82 -18.39 3.18
CA ALA A 42 -2.03 -19.21 4.09
C ALA A 42 -0.83 -19.91 3.43
N THR A 43 -0.82 -20.04 2.10
CA THR A 43 0.29 -20.61 1.33
C THR A 43 1.34 -19.56 0.96
N GLY A 44 1.06 -18.29 1.22
CA GLY A 44 1.88 -17.17 0.76
C GLY A 44 1.57 -16.71 -0.66
N SER A 45 0.51 -17.24 -1.27
CA SER A 45 0.10 -16.89 -2.62
C SER A 45 -0.80 -15.65 -2.61
N LYS A 46 -0.68 -14.85 -3.68
CA LYS A 46 -1.44 -13.61 -3.79
C LYS A 46 -2.87 -13.87 -4.24
N VAL A 47 -3.85 -13.45 -3.45
CA VAL A 47 -5.28 -13.51 -3.79
C VAL A 47 -5.64 -12.32 -4.66
N MET A 48 -5.62 -12.53 -5.97
CA MET A 48 -5.78 -11.46 -6.96
C MET A 48 -7.12 -10.70 -6.86
N ASP A 49 -8.20 -11.37 -6.47
CA ASP A 49 -9.50 -10.71 -6.29
C ASP A 49 -9.47 -9.64 -5.20
N GLN A 50 -8.82 -9.94 -4.07
CA GLN A 50 -8.68 -9.00 -2.96
C GLN A 50 -7.74 -7.85 -3.31
N TRP A 51 -6.65 -8.14 -4.03
CA TRP A 51 -5.76 -7.13 -4.58
C TRP A 51 -6.47 -6.18 -5.54
N ASN A 52 -7.21 -6.74 -6.51
CA ASN A 52 -7.93 -5.97 -7.52
C ASN A 52 -9.07 -5.15 -6.88
N ALA A 53 -9.75 -5.70 -5.86
CA ALA A 53 -10.74 -4.94 -5.10
C ALA A 53 -10.12 -3.72 -4.39
N ALA A 54 -8.95 -3.89 -3.76
CA ALA A 54 -8.25 -2.78 -3.11
C ALA A 54 -7.78 -1.72 -4.12
N ALA A 55 -7.23 -2.14 -5.27
CA ALA A 55 -6.85 -1.25 -6.36
C ALA A 55 -8.05 -0.44 -6.89
N ARG A 56 -9.19 -1.11 -7.13
CA ARG A 56 -10.43 -0.44 -7.54
C ARG A 56 -10.98 0.52 -6.49
N ALA A 57 -10.88 0.18 -5.21
CA ALA A 57 -11.31 1.07 -4.12
C ALA A 57 -10.49 2.38 -4.09
N VAL A 58 -9.16 2.28 -4.23
CA VAL A 58 -8.28 3.44 -4.33
C VAL A 58 -8.58 4.26 -5.59
N MET A 59 -8.64 3.62 -6.76
CA MET A 59 -8.92 4.30 -8.03
C MET A 59 -10.30 4.97 -8.04
N GLY A 60 -11.33 4.28 -7.56
CA GLY A 60 -12.69 4.83 -7.48
C GLY A 60 -12.71 6.11 -6.65
N LEU A 61 -12.04 6.11 -5.50
CA LEU A 61 -11.96 7.31 -4.66
C LEU A 61 -11.24 8.47 -5.38
N LEU A 62 -10.14 8.19 -6.09
CA LEU A 62 -9.40 9.20 -6.86
C LEU A 62 -10.19 9.75 -8.05
N VAL A 63 -10.99 8.92 -8.72
CA VAL A 63 -11.86 9.34 -9.82
C VAL A 63 -12.92 10.33 -9.33
N PHE A 64 -13.53 10.06 -8.17
CA PHE A 64 -14.56 10.95 -7.60
C PHE A 64 -14.00 12.11 -6.78
N HIS A 65 -12.75 12.04 -6.32
CA HIS A 65 -12.10 13.08 -5.52
C HIS A 65 -10.68 13.38 -6.01
N PRO A 66 -10.51 13.96 -7.22
CA PRO A 66 -9.18 14.34 -7.71
C PRO A 66 -8.50 15.35 -6.77
N GLY A 67 -7.21 15.17 -6.53
CA GLY A 67 -6.43 16.04 -5.64
C GLY A 67 -6.59 15.73 -4.15
N VAL A 68 -7.29 14.64 -3.79
CA VAL A 68 -7.34 14.14 -2.42
C VAL A 68 -5.92 13.84 -1.92
N THR A 69 -5.66 14.15 -0.65
CA THR A 69 -4.36 13.84 -0.06
C THR A 69 -4.25 12.36 0.31
N GLN A 70 -3.04 11.83 0.47
CA GLN A 70 -2.85 10.46 0.94
C GLN A 70 -3.46 10.25 2.33
N ALA A 71 -3.38 11.24 3.23
CA ALA A 71 -4.02 11.20 4.55
C ALA A 71 -5.54 11.05 4.42
N GLN A 72 -6.15 11.82 3.52
CA GLN A 72 -7.58 11.79 3.25
C GLN A 72 -8.03 10.48 2.59
N LEU A 73 -7.22 9.90 1.72
CA LEU A 73 -7.45 8.57 1.13
C LEU A 73 -7.42 7.49 2.22
N ARG A 74 -6.35 7.44 3.02
CA ARG A 74 -6.20 6.50 4.14
C ARG A 74 -7.37 6.61 5.12
N TRP A 75 -7.76 7.82 5.49
CA TRP A 75 -8.89 8.04 6.39
C TRP A 75 -10.21 7.46 5.86
N ARG A 76 -10.48 7.62 4.55
CA ARG A 76 -11.69 7.09 3.91
C ARG A 76 -11.67 5.56 3.79
N LEU A 77 -10.49 4.97 3.64
CA LEU A 77 -10.31 3.53 3.47
C LEU A 77 -10.08 2.76 4.79
N ARG A 78 -9.88 3.46 5.92
CA ARG A 78 -9.47 2.86 7.21
C ARG A 78 -10.41 1.80 7.79
N SER A 79 -11.68 1.78 7.39
CA SER A 79 -12.63 0.76 7.84
C SER A 79 -12.37 -0.59 7.20
N VAL A 80 -11.68 -0.61 6.05
CA VAL A 80 -11.41 -1.81 5.28
C VAL A 80 -9.91 -2.07 5.21
N TYR A 81 -9.07 -1.08 4.96
CA TYR A 81 -7.65 -1.28 4.70
C TYR A 81 -6.77 -0.60 5.74
N ASP A 82 -5.66 -1.24 6.10
CA ASP A 82 -4.65 -0.63 6.94
C ASP A 82 -3.71 0.29 6.15
N ARG A 83 -2.84 1.00 6.88
CA ARG A 83 -1.88 1.95 6.29
C ARG A 83 -0.94 1.28 5.27
N GLN A 84 -0.39 0.12 5.61
CA GLN A 84 0.58 -0.58 4.75
C GLN A 84 -0.10 -1.08 3.50
N GLU A 85 -1.34 -1.55 3.62
CA GLU A 85 -2.15 -1.98 2.49
C GLU A 85 -2.42 -0.81 1.53
N VAL A 86 -2.88 0.33 2.04
CA VAL A 86 -3.09 1.53 1.21
C VAL A 86 -1.78 1.96 0.53
N ASN A 87 -0.66 1.94 1.26
CA ASN A 87 0.65 2.31 0.71
C ASN A 87 1.12 1.37 -0.39
N GLU A 88 0.92 0.05 -0.22
CA GLU A 88 1.33 -0.95 -1.20
C GLU A 88 0.52 -0.82 -2.50
N ILE A 89 -0.79 -0.60 -2.39
CA ILE A 89 -1.66 -0.36 -3.55
C ILE A 89 -1.33 0.97 -4.22
N LEU A 90 -1.15 2.05 -3.45
CA LEU A 90 -0.78 3.35 -4.01
C LEU A 90 0.53 3.29 -4.77
N ARG A 91 1.55 2.66 -4.19
CA ARG A 91 2.85 2.50 -4.84
C ARG A 91 2.70 1.73 -6.14
N TYR A 92 1.98 0.60 -6.14
CA TYR A 92 1.70 -0.15 -7.36
C TYR A 92 1.02 0.71 -8.43
N LEU A 93 -0.01 1.49 -8.06
CA LEU A 93 -0.74 2.33 -9.00
C LEU A 93 0.11 3.49 -9.55
N CYS A 94 1.00 4.05 -8.73
CA CYS A 94 1.94 5.09 -9.14
C CYS A 94 3.00 4.52 -10.09
N ASP A 95 3.64 3.40 -9.71
CA ASP A 95 4.66 2.71 -10.51
C ASP A 95 4.10 2.28 -11.88
N ALA A 96 2.82 1.88 -11.91
CA ALA A 96 2.13 1.48 -13.14
C ALA A 96 1.58 2.67 -13.97
N GLY A 97 1.69 3.91 -13.48
CA GLY A 97 1.25 5.13 -14.14
C GLY A 97 -0.26 5.41 -14.11
N PHE A 98 -1.03 4.68 -13.29
CA PHE A 98 -2.48 4.90 -13.11
C PHE A 98 -2.78 6.04 -12.15
N VAL A 99 -1.84 6.36 -11.26
CA VAL A 99 -1.91 7.47 -10.31
C VAL A 99 -0.68 8.35 -10.46
N SER A 100 -0.87 9.65 -10.36
CA SER A 100 0.21 10.63 -10.27
C SER A 100 0.16 11.34 -8.94
N VAL A 101 1.33 11.58 -8.36
CA VAL A 101 1.50 12.29 -7.08
C VAL A 101 2.02 13.68 -7.37
N ARG A 102 1.45 14.69 -6.72
CA ARG A 102 1.95 16.07 -6.73
C ARG A 102 2.16 16.55 -5.31
N GLY A 103 3.29 17.21 -5.06
CA GLY A 103 3.66 17.75 -3.75
C GLY A 103 5.07 17.37 -3.35
N GLU A 104 5.46 17.80 -2.14
CA GLU A 104 6.75 17.47 -1.55
C GLU A 104 6.62 16.23 -0.65
N GLY A 105 7.40 15.19 -0.96
CA GLY A 105 7.45 13.94 -0.21
C GLY A 105 7.71 12.74 -1.12
N LEU A 106 7.94 11.59 -0.50
CA LEU A 106 8.14 10.31 -1.19
C LEU A 106 7.08 9.30 -0.75
N LEU A 107 6.77 8.32 -1.60
CA LEU A 107 5.98 7.16 -1.20
C LEU A 107 6.91 6.02 -0.74
N PRO A 108 6.62 5.34 0.38
CA PRO A 108 5.50 5.58 1.30
C PRO A 108 5.73 6.82 2.18
N ALA A 109 4.73 7.70 2.25
CA ALA A 109 4.79 8.88 3.10
C ALA A 109 4.61 8.52 4.58
N ASN A 110 5.25 9.29 5.47
CA ASN A 110 4.97 9.29 6.90
C ASN A 110 3.70 10.10 7.25
N ASP A 111 3.27 10.13 8.50
CA ASP A 111 2.02 10.82 8.89
C ASP A 111 2.02 12.33 8.59
N GLU A 112 3.17 13.00 8.65
CA GLU A 112 3.29 14.44 8.35
C GLU A 112 3.28 14.74 6.84
N GLU A 113 3.90 13.86 6.05
CA GLU A 113 4.02 13.96 4.60
C GLU A 113 2.72 13.64 3.88
N GLU A 114 1.92 12.72 4.44
CA GLU A 114 0.66 12.28 3.82
C GLU A 114 -0.36 13.41 3.58
N GLY A 115 -0.31 14.47 4.39
CA GLY A 115 -1.14 15.67 4.21
C GLY A 115 -0.68 16.59 3.08
N ARG A 116 0.56 16.42 2.59
CA ARG A 116 1.21 17.28 1.58
C ARG A 116 1.21 16.68 0.19
N LEU A 117 1.01 15.36 0.08
CA LEU A 117 0.94 14.64 -1.18
C LEU A 117 -0.50 14.59 -1.70
N SER A 118 -0.76 15.31 -2.79
CA SER A 118 -2.03 15.28 -3.50
C SER A 118 -2.00 14.24 -4.62
N LEU A 119 -3.06 13.44 -4.71
CA LEU A 119 -3.16 12.31 -5.62
C LEU A 119 -4.11 12.61 -6.78
N PHE A 120 -3.70 12.27 -7.99
CA PHE A 120 -4.47 12.47 -9.22
C PHE A 120 -4.49 11.22 -10.07
N VAL A 121 -5.52 11.04 -10.88
CA VAL A 121 -5.53 10.01 -11.92
C VAL A 121 -4.37 10.27 -12.88
N GLY A 122 -3.59 9.23 -13.15
CA GLY A 122 -2.43 9.28 -14.05
C GLY A 122 -2.82 9.28 -15.52
N SER A 123 -1.81 9.25 -16.39
CA SER A 123 -2.00 9.26 -17.84
C SER A 123 -2.46 7.91 -18.40
N ARG A 124 -2.24 6.80 -17.68
CA ARG A 124 -2.66 5.47 -18.10
C ARG A 124 -4.14 5.23 -17.81
N HIS A 125 -4.89 4.72 -18.78
CA HIS A 125 -6.30 4.37 -18.60
C HIS A 125 -6.47 3.19 -17.63
N TRP A 126 -7.18 3.44 -16.53
CA TRP A 126 -7.36 2.46 -15.46
C TRP A 126 -8.51 1.47 -15.69
N TYR A 127 -9.50 1.82 -16.53
CA TYR A 127 -10.72 1.03 -16.78
C TYR A 127 -10.54 -0.10 -17.82
N GLN A 128 -9.39 -0.15 -18.50
CA GLN A 128 -9.12 -1.13 -19.57
C GLN A 128 -8.04 -2.17 -19.20
N ALA A 129 -7.72 -2.28 -17.90
CA ALA A 129 -6.70 -3.20 -17.37
C ALA A 129 -7.33 -4.36 -16.60
#